data_AF-A0A3S3QFJ0-F1
#
_entry.id   AF-A0A3S3QFJ0-F1
#
_cell.length_a   1.000
_cell.length_b   1.000
_cell.length_c   1.000
_cell.angle_alpha   90.00
_cell.angle_beta   90.00
_cell.angle_gamma   90.00
#
_symmetry.space_group_name_H-M   'P 1'
#
loop_
_entity.id
_entity.type
_entity.pdbx_description
1 polymer ?
#
loop_
_entity_poly.entity_id
_entity_poly.type
_entity_poly.pdbx_seq_one_letter_code
_entity_poly.pdbx_strand_id
1 'polypeptide(L)'
;MKIIPRCMSTQHPDNASIPFFASGSALVGEDEIREAYYAFSHLGCDEQMWDVEGKEIDTYVVKKLLSHYPEYFRENVLGEDLRLTLRVPNPTVEKTEGKILLETLESIPRSYDAARLFYERDVPPIFEVIWSNGKKSQNKRLWQHRSQPTLFR
;
A
#
# COMPACT_ATOMS: atom_id res chain seq x y z
N MET A 1 7.30 14.12 13.71
CA MET A 1 8.34 13.09 13.47
C MET A 1 7.75 12.04 12.56
N LYS A 2 8.41 11.60 11.48
CA LYS A 2 7.93 10.44 10.71
C LYS A 2 8.06 9.20 11.58
N ILE A 3 6.93 8.63 12.02
CA ILE A 3 6.87 7.41 12.82
C ILE A 3 7.44 6.28 11.98
N ILE A 4 8.38 5.49 12.51
CA ILE A 4 8.83 4.26 11.88
C ILE A 4 7.85 3.15 12.30
N PRO A 5 7.18 2.47 11.35
CA PRO A 5 6.24 1.40 11.64
C PRO A 5 6.99 0.26 12.33
N ARG A 6 6.37 -0.31 13.36
CA ARG A 6 6.92 -1.46 14.10
C ARG A 6 6.31 -2.76 13.64
N CYS A 7 5.07 -2.72 13.13
CA CYS A 7 4.35 -3.89 12.64
C CYS A 7 3.88 -3.68 11.19
N MET A 8 4.29 -4.60 10.30
CA MET A 8 3.83 -4.68 8.92
C MET A 8 3.01 -5.97 8.72
N SER A 9 1.76 -5.82 8.30
CA SER A 9 0.91 -6.91 7.83
C SER A 9 1.17 -7.20 6.35
N THR A 10 1.07 -8.47 5.94
CA THR A 10 1.38 -8.93 4.57
C THR A 10 0.32 -9.89 4.04
N GLN A 11 0.09 -9.89 2.72
CA GLN A 11 -0.94 -10.71 2.05
C GLN A 11 -0.40 -12.07 1.57
N HIS A 12 0.30 -12.79 2.44
CA HIS A 12 0.76 -14.15 2.11
C HIS A 12 -0.41 -15.15 2.23
N PRO A 13 -0.55 -16.11 1.29
CA PRO A 13 -1.60 -17.13 1.34
C PRO A 13 -1.20 -18.32 2.25
N ASP A 14 -0.73 -18.03 3.46
CA ASP A 14 -0.26 -19.03 4.44
C ASP A 14 -1.31 -19.35 5.53
N ASN A 15 -2.54 -18.83 5.38
CA ASN A 15 -3.63 -19.08 6.29
C ASN A 15 -4.13 -20.55 6.21
N ALA A 16 -4.14 -21.26 7.33
CA ALA A 16 -4.63 -22.63 7.42
C ALA A 16 -6.18 -22.73 7.32
N SER A 17 -6.88 -21.65 7.63
CA SER A 17 -8.34 -21.54 7.59
C SER A 17 -8.76 -20.25 6.91
N ILE A 18 -9.97 -20.24 6.34
CA ILE A 18 -10.56 -19.06 5.71
C ILE A 18 -10.79 -17.99 6.79
N PRO A 19 -10.30 -16.75 6.61
CA PRO A 19 -10.57 -15.66 7.54
C PRO A 19 -12.07 -15.36 7.63
N PHE A 20 -12.56 -14.99 8.81
CA PHE A 20 -13.99 -14.76 9.06
C PHE A 20 -14.60 -13.65 8.19
N PHE A 21 -13.75 -12.77 7.64
CA PHE A 21 -14.12 -11.64 6.81
C PHE A 21 -13.98 -11.93 5.31
N ALA A 22 -13.55 -13.13 4.91
CA ALA A 22 -13.40 -13.51 3.51
C ALA A 22 -14.70 -14.09 2.93
N SER A 23 -14.98 -13.81 1.66
CA SER A 23 -16.13 -14.37 0.93
C SER A 23 -15.87 -15.78 0.40
N GLY A 24 -14.60 -16.23 0.37
CA GLY A 24 -14.18 -17.52 -0.13
C GLY A 24 -12.77 -17.91 0.31
N SER A 25 -12.25 -19.00 -0.26
CA SER A 25 -10.93 -19.55 0.09
C SER A 25 -9.74 -18.72 -0.42
N ALA A 26 -9.97 -17.83 -1.39
CA ALA A 26 -8.98 -16.90 -1.90
C ALA A 26 -9.41 -15.47 -1.56
N LEU A 27 -8.51 -14.69 -0.97
CA LEU A 27 -8.72 -13.26 -0.74
C LEU A 27 -8.46 -12.52 -2.05
N VAL A 28 -9.50 -11.92 -2.63
CA VAL A 28 -9.40 -11.18 -3.89
C VAL A 28 -10.26 -9.92 -3.80
N GLY A 29 -9.74 -8.80 -4.31
CA GLY A 29 -10.51 -7.57 -4.50
C GLY A 29 -10.99 -6.96 -3.19
N GLU A 30 -12.30 -6.92 -2.96
CA GLU A 30 -12.89 -6.30 -1.75
C GLU A 30 -12.49 -7.01 -0.45
N ASP A 31 -12.17 -8.30 -0.51
CA ASP A 31 -11.70 -9.05 0.67
C ASP A 31 -10.29 -8.60 1.09
N GLU A 32 -9.44 -8.19 0.15
CA GLU A 32 -8.11 -7.64 0.43
C GLU A 32 -8.19 -6.21 1.01
N ILE A 33 -9.16 -5.41 0.56
CA ILE A 33 -9.45 -4.09 1.15
C ILE A 33 -9.91 -4.25 2.60
N ARG A 34 -10.79 -5.22 2.86
CA ARG A 34 -11.29 -5.53 4.21
C ARG A 34 -10.19 -6.08 5.11
N GLU A 35 -9.31 -6.92 4.58
CA GLU A 35 -8.12 -7.42 5.29
C GLU A 35 -7.20 -6.26 5.71
N ALA A 36 -6.86 -5.37 4.78
CA ALA A 36 -6.00 -4.22 5.07
C ALA A 36 -6.63 -3.33 6.16
N TYR A 37 -7.93 -3.06 6.07
CA TYR A 37 -8.65 -2.34 7.11
C TYR A 37 -8.62 -3.09 8.46
N TYR A 38 -8.81 -4.40 8.47
CA TYR A 38 -8.77 -5.21 9.69
C TYR A 38 -7.39 -5.19 10.34
N ALA A 39 -6.32 -5.28 9.55
CA ALA A 39 -4.94 -5.18 10.02
C ALA A 39 -4.68 -3.84 10.72
N PHE A 40 -5.13 -2.73 10.14
CA PHE A 40 -5.01 -1.42 10.79
C PHE A 40 -5.87 -1.32 12.05
N SER A 41 -7.18 -1.54 11.92
CA SER A 41 -8.16 -1.17 12.95
C SER A 41 -8.25 -2.14 14.12
N HIS A 42 -8.00 -3.44 13.90
CA HIS A 42 -8.21 -4.48 14.93
C HIS A 42 -6.90 -5.11 15.40
N LEU A 43 -5.93 -5.28 14.50
CA LEU A 43 -4.62 -5.85 14.84
C LEU A 43 -3.60 -4.79 15.28
N GLY A 44 -3.89 -3.51 15.02
CA GLY A 44 -3.00 -2.41 15.37
C GLY A 44 -1.69 -2.41 14.57
N CYS A 45 -1.72 -2.93 13.34
CA CYS A 45 -0.57 -2.85 12.44
C CYS A 45 -0.35 -1.39 12.03
N ASP A 46 0.91 -0.98 11.96
CA ASP A 46 1.29 0.37 11.53
C ASP A 46 1.40 0.47 10.00
N GLU A 47 1.61 -0.68 9.35
CA GLU A 47 1.89 -0.78 7.92
C GLU A 47 1.20 -2.00 7.31
N GLN A 48 0.69 -1.83 6.09
CA GLN A 48 0.18 -2.93 5.26
C GLN A 48 1.02 -2.99 3.98
N MET A 49 1.58 -4.17 3.70
CA MET A 49 2.14 -4.49 2.39
C MET A 49 1.00 -4.89 1.46
N TRP A 50 0.92 -4.25 0.30
CA TRP A 50 -0.03 -4.58 -0.76
C TRP A 50 0.69 -5.36 -1.86
N ASP A 51 0.32 -6.62 -2.04
CA ASP A 51 1.01 -7.51 -2.98
C ASP A 51 0.44 -7.40 -4.39
N VAL A 52 1.24 -6.87 -5.31
CA VAL A 52 0.91 -6.75 -6.73
C VAL A 52 1.63 -7.82 -7.57
N GLU A 53 2.57 -8.55 -6.97
CA GLU A 53 3.34 -9.60 -7.67
C GLU A 53 2.42 -10.81 -7.97
N GLY A 54 2.31 -11.17 -9.25
CA GLY A 54 1.54 -12.35 -9.68
C GLY A 54 0.02 -12.24 -9.51
N LYS A 55 -0.53 -11.03 -9.35
CA LYS A 55 -1.97 -10.76 -9.20
C LYS A 55 -2.47 -9.70 -10.20
N GLU A 56 -3.78 -9.67 -10.44
CA GLU A 56 -4.41 -8.54 -11.13
C GLU A 56 -4.34 -7.28 -10.26
N ILE A 57 -3.92 -6.16 -10.85
CA ILE A 57 -3.67 -4.92 -10.10
C ILE A 57 -4.98 -4.20 -9.78
N ASP A 58 -5.28 -4.01 -8.50
CA ASP A 58 -6.25 -2.98 -8.10
C ASP A 58 -5.57 -1.62 -7.96
N THR A 59 -5.73 -0.77 -8.99
CA THR A 59 -5.15 0.57 -9.03
C THR A 59 -5.93 1.62 -8.20
N TYR A 60 -6.95 1.21 -7.46
CA TYR A 60 -7.81 2.09 -6.65
C TYR A 60 -7.82 1.75 -5.15
N VAL A 61 -6.85 0.98 -4.67
CA VAL A 61 -6.74 0.54 -3.26
C VAL A 61 -6.94 1.67 -2.25
N VAL A 62 -6.24 2.80 -2.40
CA VAL A 62 -6.37 3.94 -1.46
C VAL A 62 -7.76 4.55 -1.51
N LYS A 63 -8.30 4.74 -2.71
CA LYS A 63 -9.65 5.29 -2.88
C LYS A 63 -10.68 4.39 -2.18
N LYS A 64 -10.58 3.08 -2.35
CA LYS A 64 -11.48 2.11 -1.71
C LYS A 64 -11.37 2.13 -0.20
N LEU A 65 -10.15 2.09 0.36
CA LEU A 65 -9.92 2.18 1.81
C LEU A 65 -10.56 3.44 2.41
N LEU A 66 -10.30 4.61 1.83
CA LEU A 66 -10.84 5.89 2.32
C LEU A 66 -12.35 6.00 2.14
N SER A 67 -12.91 5.44 1.06
CA SER A 67 -14.35 5.51 0.77
C SER A 67 -15.16 4.50 1.60
N HIS A 68 -14.60 3.32 1.90
CA HIS A 68 -15.28 2.27 2.67
C HIS A 68 -15.19 2.49 4.18
N TYR A 69 -14.09 3.07 4.67
CA TYR A 69 -13.85 3.26 6.09
C TYR A 69 -13.49 4.71 6.44
N PRO A 70 -14.32 5.70 6.05
CA PRO A 70 -13.95 7.11 6.14
C PRO A 70 -13.73 7.58 7.59
N GLU A 71 -14.55 7.12 8.54
CA GLU A 71 -14.43 7.55 9.94
C GLU A 71 -13.08 7.13 10.55
N TYR A 72 -12.64 5.89 10.31
CA TYR A 72 -11.37 5.38 10.82
C TYR A 72 -10.18 6.15 10.23
N PHE A 73 -10.18 6.39 8.92
CA PHE A 73 -9.06 7.05 8.24
C PHE A 73 -9.00 8.57 8.49
N ARG A 74 -10.10 9.21 8.90
CA ARG A 74 -10.05 10.60 9.39
C ARG A 74 -9.29 10.72 10.71
N GLU A 75 -9.40 9.71 11.57
CA GLU A 75 -8.68 9.66 12.85
C GLU A 75 -7.25 9.11 12.72
N ASN A 76 -7.03 8.19 11.76
CA ASN A 76 -5.75 7.52 11.53
C ASN A 76 -5.31 7.75 10.08
N VAL A 77 -4.49 8.77 9.86
CA VAL A 77 -4.19 9.29 8.52
C VAL A 77 -3.25 8.33 7.77
N LEU A 78 -3.75 7.78 6.67
CA LEU A 78 -2.95 6.97 5.76
C LEU A 78 -1.89 7.82 5.05
N GLY A 79 -0.61 7.52 5.31
CA GLY A 79 0.56 8.28 4.85
C GLY A 79 1.30 9.01 5.98
N GLU A 80 0.68 9.16 7.16
CA GLU A 80 1.27 9.81 8.34
C GLU A 80 1.29 8.89 9.56
N ASP A 81 0.12 8.43 10.00
CA ASP A 81 -0.05 7.52 11.14
C ASP A 81 0.09 6.06 10.68
N LEU A 82 -0.49 5.75 9.51
CA LEU A 82 -0.49 4.43 8.90
C LEU A 82 0.29 4.44 7.59
N ARG A 83 0.81 3.28 7.20
CA ARG A 83 1.57 3.13 5.95
C ARG A 83 0.98 2.06 5.03
N LEU A 84 0.97 2.36 3.74
CA LEU A 84 0.70 1.41 2.67
C LEU A 84 1.93 1.31 1.79
N THR A 85 2.47 0.11 1.66
CA THR A 85 3.69 -0.16 0.91
C THR A 85 3.41 -1.17 -0.19
N LEU A 86 3.60 -0.76 -1.44
CA LEU A 86 3.35 -1.63 -2.58
C LEU A 86 4.52 -2.60 -2.76
N ARG A 87 4.22 -3.88 -2.95
CA ARG A 87 5.18 -4.89 -3.42
C ARG A 87 4.99 -5.06 -4.92
N VAL A 88 6.01 -4.68 -5.69
CA VAL A 88 6.00 -4.72 -7.16
C VAL A 88 6.84 -5.87 -7.69
N PRO A 89 6.51 -6.40 -8.90
CA PRO A 89 7.32 -7.42 -9.54
C PRO A 89 8.71 -6.90 -9.89
N ASN A 90 9.60 -7.84 -10.15
CA ASN A 90 10.99 -7.59 -10.50
C ASN A 90 11.19 -7.65 -12.03
N PRO A 91 11.13 -6.55 -12.82
CA PRO A 91 11.41 -6.56 -14.26
C PRO A 91 12.75 -7.16 -14.69
N THR A 92 13.76 -7.26 -13.81
CA THR A 92 15.02 -7.91 -14.17
C THR A 92 14.95 -9.44 -14.14
N VAL A 93 14.00 -10.00 -13.39
CA VAL A 93 13.74 -11.44 -13.26
C VAL A 93 12.48 -11.82 -14.04
N GLU A 94 11.42 -11.06 -13.87
CA GLU A 94 10.07 -11.25 -14.38
C GLU A 94 9.83 -10.31 -15.57
N LYS A 95 10.49 -10.60 -16.70
CA LYS A 95 10.48 -9.74 -17.89
C LYS A 95 9.08 -9.54 -18.49
N THR A 96 8.14 -10.43 -18.22
CA THR A 96 6.73 -10.33 -18.67
C THR A 96 5.91 -9.34 -17.84
N GLU A 97 6.34 -9.06 -16.61
CA GLU A 97 5.61 -8.25 -15.62
C GLU A 97 6.03 -6.76 -15.65
N GLY A 98 6.85 -6.35 -16.61
CA GLY A 98 7.33 -4.97 -16.70
C GLY A 98 6.22 -3.93 -16.87
N LYS A 99 5.11 -4.30 -17.53
CA LYS A 99 3.92 -3.43 -17.65
C LYS A 99 3.19 -3.27 -16.32
N ILE A 100 3.14 -4.34 -15.53
CA ILE A 100 2.51 -4.33 -14.19
C ILE A 100 3.26 -3.38 -13.26
N LEU A 101 4.59 -3.34 -13.32
CA LEU A 101 5.37 -2.31 -12.60
C LEU A 101 4.95 -0.89 -13.00
N LEU A 102 4.84 -0.61 -14.30
CA LEU A 102 4.45 0.74 -14.77
C LEU A 102 3.05 1.11 -14.29
N GLU A 103 2.08 0.21 -14.46
CA GLU A 103 0.70 0.40 -14.00
C GLU A 103 0.64 0.64 -12.49
N THR A 104 1.46 -0.09 -11.72
CA THR A 104 1.55 0.08 -10.26
C THR A 104 2.11 1.45 -9.89
N LEU A 105 3.20 1.89 -10.55
CA LEU A 105 3.79 3.20 -10.29
C LEU A 105 2.86 4.34 -10.71
N GLU A 106 2.12 4.19 -11.81
CA GLU A 106 1.11 5.14 -12.27
C GLU A 106 -0.11 5.22 -11.33
N SER A 107 -0.35 4.19 -10.51
CA SER A 107 -1.38 4.22 -9.47
C SER A 107 -1.03 5.12 -8.28
N ILE A 108 0.26 5.42 -8.04
CA ILE A 108 0.71 6.21 -6.90
C ILE A 108 0.21 7.67 -6.99
N PRO A 109 0.39 8.40 -8.11
CA PRO A 109 -0.18 9.74 -8.26
C PRO A 109 -1.71 9.77 -8.12
N ARG A 110 -2.40 8.76 -8.65
CA ARG A 110 -3.86 8.64 -8.51
C ARG A 110 -4.27 8.47 -7.06
N SER A 111 -3.53 7.65 -6.32
CA SER A 111 -3.72 7.46 -4.88
C SER A 111 -3.48 8.76 -4.11
N TYR A 112 -2.47 9.53 -4.50
CA TYR A 112 -2.21 10.87 -3.96
C TYR A 112 -3.41 11.81 -4.17
N ASP A 113 -3.95 11.88 -5.39
CA ASP A 113 -5.12 12.72 -5.69
C ASP A 113 -6.35 12.32 -4.87
N ALA A 114 -6.58 11.00 -4.69
CA ALA A 114 -7.67 10.49 -3.88
C ALA A 114 -7.50 10.87 -2.39
N ALA A 115 -6.30 10.72 -1.84
CA ALA A 115 -6.01 11.12 -0.47
C ALA A 115 -6.12 12.64 -0.28
N ARG A 116 -5.61 13.44 -1.23
CA ARG A 116 -5.71 14.90 -1.18
C ARG A 116 -7.16 15.37 -1.19
N LEU A 117 -8.01 14.76 -2.01
CA LEU A 117 -9.44 15.07 -2.05
C LEU A 117 -10.15 14.69 -0.75
N PHE A 118 -9.77 13.55 -0.14
CA PHE A 118 -10.39 13.06 1.09
C PHE A 118 -9.97 13.84 2.34
N TYR A 119 -8.68 14.19 2.46
CA TYR A 119 -8.12 14.90 3.61
C TYR A 119 -8.10 16.42 3.46
N GLU A 120 -8.47 16.94 2.28
CA GLU A 120 -8.42 18.36 1.92
C GLU A 120 -7.03 19.02 2.13
N ARG A 121 -5.97 18.20 2.08
CA ARG A 121 -4.57 18.62 2.25
C ARG A 121 -3.63 17.64 1.58
N ASP A 122 -2.38 18.06 1.37
CA ASP A 122 -1.36 17.23 0.74
C ASP A 122 -0.87 16.11 1.67
N VAL A 123 -1.40 14.90 1.45
CA VAL A 123 -1.00 13.68 2.16
C VAL A 123 -0.59 12.62 1.12
N PRO A 124 0.67 12.17 1.11
CA PRO A 124 1.09 11.06 0.26
C PRO A 124 0.78 9.70 0.92
N PRO A 125 -0.28 8.98 0.49
CA PRO A 125 -0.68 7.73 1.14
C PRO A 125 0.29 6.58 0.86
N ILE A 126 1.01 6.66 -0.27
CA ILE A 126 2.02 5.71 -0.70
C ILE A 126 3.27 6.51 -1.05
N PHE A 127 4.38 6.21 -0.38
CA PHE A 127 5.67 6.85 -0.65
C PHE A 127 6.83 5.85 -0.67
N GLU A 128 6.57 4.58 -0.40
CA GLU A 128 7.52 3.47 -0.39
C GLU A 128 7.01 2.31 -1.23
N VAL A 129 7.93 1.65 -1.92
CA VAL A 129 7.69 0.47 -2.75
C VAL A 129 8.80 -0.53 -2.46
N ILE A 130 8.42 -1.80 -2.33
CA ILE A 130 9.30 -2.96 -2.16
C ILE A 130 9.20 -3.82 -3.41
N TRP A 131 10.24 -4.59 -3.72
CA TRP A 131 10.23 -5.53 -4.83
C TRP A 131 10.85 -6.85 -4.40
N SER A 132 10.56 -7.96 -5.10
CA SER A 132 11.08 -9.29 -4.77
C SER A 132 12.49 -9.56 -5.36
N ASN A 133 13.38 -10.14 -4.56
CA ASN A 133 14.80 -10.29 -4.92
C ASN A 133 15.04 -11.27 -6.08
N GLY A 134 15.79 -10.81 -7.09
CA GLY A 134 16.58 -11.67 -7.98
C GLY A 134 18.02 -11.74 -7.50
N LYS A 135 18.44 -12.85 -6.88
CA LYS A 135 19.82 -13.33 -6.53
C LYS A 135 20.97 -12.36 -6.14
N LYS A 136 20.80 -11.04 -6.07
CA LYS A 136 21.77 -10.08 -5.54
C LYS A 136 21.03 -9.01 -4.76
N SER A 137 21.13 -9.10 -3.43
CA SER A 137 20.69 -8.06 -2.50
C SER A 137 21.44 -6.76 -2.81
N GLN A 138 20.72 -5.78 -3.35
CA GLN A 138 21.11 -4.38 -3.32
C GLN A 138 19.96 -3.65 -2.64
N ASN A 139 20.16 -3.34 -1.36
CA ASN A 139 19.26 -2.57 -0.54
C ASN A 139 19.11 -1.17 -1.16
N LYS A 140 18.05 -0.93 -1.94
CA LYS A 140 17.81 0.36 -2.59
C LYS A 140 16.33 0.73 -2.51
N ARG A 141 15.98 1.55 -1.50
CA ARG A 141 14.74 2.34 -1.50
C ARG A 141 14.75 3.20 -2.76
N LEU A 142 13.85 2.93 -3.70
CA LEU A 142 13.86 3.60 -5.00
C LEU A 142 13.25 5.01 -4.94
N TRP A 143 12.40 5.30 -3.95
CA TRP A 143 11.72 6.59 -3.82
C TRP A 143 11.48 6.96 -2.35
N GLN A 144 11.86 8.19 -1.99
CA GLN A 144 11.40 8.89 -0.79
C GLN A 144 11.07 10.31 -1.24
N HIS A 145 9.79 10.69 -1.25
CA HIS A 145 9.46 12.10 -1.43
C HIS A 145 9.91 12.86 -0.16
N ARG A 146 10.99 13.63 -0.30
CA ARG A 146 11.32 14.69 0.67
C ARG A 146 10.51 15.92 0.27
N SER A 147 9.52 16.27 1.06
CA SER A 147 8.94 17.62 1.04
C SER A 147 10.05 18.56 1.52
N GLN A 148 10.69 19.31 0.62
CA GLN A 148 11.52 20.44 1.02
C GLN A 148 10.59 21.61 1.37
N PRO A 149 10.73 22.27 2.52
CA PRO A 149 10.08 23.55 2.73
C PRO A 149 10.80 24.58 1.85
N THR A 150 10.15 25.04 0.79
CA THR A 150 10.57 26.22 0.04
C THR A 150 10.40 27.46 0.92
N LEU A 151 11.47 27.81 1.63
CA LEU A 151 11.70 29.17 2.11
C LEU A 151 12.19 29.99 0.91
N PHE A 152 11.33 30.85 0.36
CA PHE A 152 11.79 32.00 -0.41
C PHE A 152 11.04 33.25 0.08
N ARG A 153 11.81 34.10 0.75
CA ARG A 153 11.60 35.54 0.90
C ARG A 153 11.95 36.23 -0.41
#